data_AF-A0A833A4J5-F1
#
_entry.id   AF-A0A833A4J5-F1
#
_cell.length_a   1.000
_cell.length_b   1.000
_cell.length_c   1.000
_cell.angle_alpha   90.00
_cell.angle_beta   90.00
_cell.angle_gamma   90.00
#
_symmetry.space_group_name_H-M   'P 1'
#
loop_
_entity.id
_entity.type
_entity.pdbx_description
1 polymer ?
#
loop_
_entity_poly.entity_id
_entity_poly.type
_entity_poly.pdbx_seq_one_letter_code
_entity_poly.pdbx_strand_id
1 'polypeptide(L)'
;MCNAKSSRLLSTWVKSPQIRGAKILVASACLPYVAPQIYKRLVAEADFVLLACPEQEPATHYGKLASMIRSSKPKSITVVTIDGSPHCFALQAAVNEAEYILGEKVERKHYVVVDARELVEVKPEVIRVARYLSLVAKIVKNYPEILEELKRYSLEHRQAERLSKREKV
;
A
#
# COMPACT_ATOMS: atom_id res chain seq x y z
N MET A 1 5.11 26.28 2.78
CA MET A 1 4.63 25.78 1.48
C MET A 1 5.18 24.37 1.29
N CYS A 2 4.31 23.37 1.25
CA CYS A 2 4.68 21.98 1.05
C CYS A 2 4.83 21.73 -0.45
N ASN A 3 6.05 21.42 -0.92
CA ASN A 3 6.43 21.47 -2.33
C ASN A 3 7.09 20.16 -2.81
N ALA A 4 6.81 19.02 -2.17
CA ALA A 4 7.34 17.76 -2.68
C ALA A 4 6.79 17.53 -4.09
N LYS A 5 7.69 17.42 -5.06
CA LYS A 5 7.32 17.16 -6.46
C LYS A 5 6.74 15.75 -6.56
N SER A 6 5.69 15.60 -7.36
CA SER A 6 5.04 14.31 -7.58
C SER A 6 5.14 13.87 -9.03
N SER A 7 5.27 12.57 -9.27
CA SER A 7 5.18 11.97 -10.61
C SER A 7 4.53 10.59 -10.56
N ARG A 8 4.19 10.03 -11.73
CA ARG A 8 3.77 8.63 -11.86
C ARG A 8 4.97 7.71 -11.66
N LEU A 9 4.79 6.65 -10.86
CA LEU A 9 5.85 5.71 -10.53
C LEU A 9 6.46 5.06 -11.78
N LEU A 10 5.63 4.48 -12.65
CA LEU A 10 6.11 3.77 -13.84
C LEU A 10 6.77 4.72 -14.87
N SER A 11 6.30 5.96 -14.96
CA SER A 11 6.85 6.98 -15.86
C SER A 11 8.14 7.64 -15.35
N THR A 12 8.56 7.36 -14.11
CA THR A 12 9.75 8.00 -13.52
C THR A 12 11.01 7.21 -13.88
N TRP A 13 12.03 7.89 -14.39
CA TRP A 13 13.33 7.26 -14.66
C TRP A 13 13.99 6.80 -13.36
N VAL A 14 14.49 5.56 -13.32
CA VAL A 14 15.02 4.93 -12.10
C VAL A 14 16.29 5.59 -11.55
N LYS A 15 16.96 6.45 -12.33
CA LYS A 15 18.12 7.27 -11.93
C LYS A 15 17.80 8.77 -11.83
N SER A 16 16.51 9.13 -11.79
CA SER A 16 16.08 10.53 -11.70
C SER A 16 16.76 11.23 -10.51
N PRO A 17 17.35 12.43 -10.70
CA PRO A 17 18.02 13.15 -9.61
C PRO A 17 17.11 13.41 -8.41
N GLN A 18 15.81 13.59 -8.63
CA GLN A 18 14.85 13.89 -7.57
C GLN A 18 14.61 12.74 -6.58
N ILE A 19 14.91 11.49 -6.97
CA ILE A 19 14.72 10.31 -6.13
C ILE A 19 16.04 9.79 -5.53
N ARG A 20 17.18 10.38 -5.90
CA ARG A 20 18.49 9.95 -5.42
C ARG A 20 18.71 10.39 -3.97
N GLY A 21 18.92 9.44 -3.06
CA GLY A 21 19.12 9.73 -1.63
C GLY A 21 17.91 10.38 -0.93
N ALA A 22 16.73 10.39 -1.58
CA ALA A 22 15.53 11.10 -1.14
C ALA A 22 14.70 10.26 -0.16
N LYS A 23 13.89 10.91 0.67
CA LYS A 23 12.73 10.31 1.34
C LYS A 23 11.58 10.23 0.35
N ILE A 24 11.22 9.02 -0.06
CA ILE A 24 10.20 8.80 -1.09
C ILE A 24 8.88 8.40 -0.44
N LEU A 25 7.80 9.07 -0.85
CA LEU A 25 6.43 8.61 -0.61
C LEU A 25 5.93 7.86 -1.84
N VAL A 26 5.63 6.57 -1.71
CA VAL A 26 4.91 5.78 -2.72
C VAL A 26 3.43 5.75 -2.31
N ALA A 27 2.55 6.37 -3.08
CA ALA A 27 1.16 6.51 -2.70
C ALA A 27 0.18 5.99 -3.76
N SER A 28 -0.97 5.47 -3.32
CA SER A 28 -2.11 5.23 -4.21
C SER A 28 -2.45 6.50 -4.98
N ALA A 29 -2.60 6.41 -6.29
CA ALA A 29 -2.86 7.57 -7.15
C ALA A 29 -4.16 8.31 -6.80
N CYS A 30 -5.15 7.61 -6.22
CA CYS A 30 -6.40 8.19 -5.77
C CYS A 30 -6.31 8.88 -4.39
N LEU A 31 -5.23 8.67 -3.63
CA LEU A 31 -5.07 9.22 -2.27
C LEU A 31 -5.25 10.74 -2.17
N PRO A 32 -4.76 11.58 -3.12
CA PRO A 32 -4.99 13.03 -3.10
C PRO A 32 -6.47 13.42 -3.14
N TYR A 33 -7.33 12.57 -3.69
CA TYR A 33 -8.77 12.80 -3.84
C TYR A 33 -9.56 12.15 -2.72
N VAL A 34 -9.19 10.92 -2.35
CA VAL A 34 -9.89 10.12 -1.32
C VAL A 34 -9.63 10.69 0.07
N ALA A 35 -8.38 11.00 0.42
CA ALA A 35 -8.01 11.51 1.73
C ALA A 35 -7.03 12.71 1.62
N PRO A 36 -7.49 13.86 1.10
CA PRO A 36 -6.64 15.01 0.78
C PRO A 36 -5.85 15.55 1.97
N GLN A 37 -6.42 15.50 3.18
CA GLN A 37 -5.75 16.00 4.39
C GLN A 37 -4.60 15.08 4.83
N ILE A 38 -4.81 13.76 4.73
CA ILE A 38 -3.76 12.77 5.01
C ILE A 38 -2.66 12.90 3.96
N TYR A 39 -3.03 13.01 2.68
CA TYR A 39 -2.08 13.22 1.58
C TYR A 39 -1.21 14.46 1.83
N LYS A 40 -1.79 15.61 2.15
CA LYS A 40 -1.04 16.85 2.45
C LYS A 40 -0.03 16.69 3.58
N ARG A 41 -0.38 15.95 4.64
CA ARG A 41 0.54 15.67 5.76
C ARG A 41 1.72 14.81 5.31
N LEU A 42 1.44 13.72 4.57
CA LEU A 42 2.46 12.81 4.08
C LEU A 42 3.43 13.48 3.08
N VAL A 43 2.91 14.32 2.20
CA VAL A 43 3.71 15.10 1.23
C VAL A 43 4.66 16.07 1.95
N ALA A 44 4.29 16.56 3.14
CA ALA A 44 5.13 17.47 3.93
C ALA A 44 6.36 16.80 4.54
N GLU A 45 6.35 15.48 4.66
CA GLU A 45 7.44 14.69 5.25
C GLU A 45 8.34 14.03 4.19
N ALA A 46 7.92 14.07 2.92
CA ALA A 46 8.61 13.45 1.79
C ALA A 46 9.38 14.48 0.95
N ASP A 47 10.49 14.05 0.36
CA ASP A 47 11.23 14.85 -0.62
C ASP A 47 10.63 14.69 -2.03
N PHE A 48 10.09 13.51 -2.32
CA PHE A 48 9.50 13.18 -3.61
C PHE A 48 8.35 12.18 -3.49
N VAL A 49 7.32 12.34 -4.33
CA VAL A 49 6.11 11.50 -4.31
C VAL A 49 5.97 10.72 -5.62
N LEU A 50 5.84 9.40 -5.51
CA LEU A 50 5.54 8.49 -6.61
C LEU A 50 4.10 7.98 -6.47
N LEU A 51 3.24 8.42 -7.39
CA LEU A 51 1.85 7.97 -7.46
C LEU A 51 1.73 6.73 -8.35
N ALA A 52 1.02 5.71 -7.88
CA ALA A 52 0.79 4.46 -8.62
C ALA A 52 -0.65 3.97 -8.46
N CYS A 53 -1.17 3.32 -9.51
CA CYS A 53 -2.49 2.69 -9.49
C CYS A 53 -2.39 1.28 -10.09
N PRO A 54 -2.22 0.23 -9.28
CA PRO A 54 -2.12 -1.13 -9.78
C PRO A 54 -3.38 -1.63 -10.51
N GLU A 55 -4.51 -0.92 -10.41
CA GLU A 55 -5.73 -1.21 -11.18
C GLU A 55 -5.58 -0.82 -12.66
N GLN A 56 -4.87 0.28 -12.94
CA GLN A 56 -4.69 0.83 -14.29
C GLN A 56 -3.32 0.51 -14.89
N GLU A 57 -2.39 0.06 -14.05
CA GLU A 57 -0.99 -0.14 -14.40
C GLU A 57 -0.64 -1.63 -14.36
N PRO A 58 0.22 -2.12 -15.27
CA PRO A 58 0.67 -3.51 -15.23
C PRO A 58 1.49 -3.77 -13.96
N ALA A 59 1.58 -5.03 -13.53
CA ALA A 59 2.29 -5.49 -12.32
C ALA A 59 3.82 -5.26 -12.29
N THR A 60 4.33 -4.39 -13.16
CA THR A 60 5.76 -4.03 -13.27
C THR A 60 6.31 -3.22 -12.09
N HIS A 61 5.47 -2.82 -11.12
CA HIS A 61 5.89 -2.08 -9.93
C HIS A 61 6.98 -2.80 -9.14
N TYR A 62 6.93 -4.13 -9.05
CA TYR A 62 7.92 -4.96 -8.35
C TYR A 62 9.34 -4.70 -8.85
N GLY A 63 9.58 -4.94 -10.15
CA GLY A 63 10.88 -4.72 -10.77
C GLY A 63 11.26 -3.23 -10.83
N LYS A 64 10.28 -2.35 -11.04
CA LYS A 64 10.50 -0.90 -11.12
C LYS A 64 11.00 -0.33 -9.79
N LEU A 65 10.34 -0.67 -8.68
CA LEU A 65 10.72 -0.22 -7.34
C LEU A 65 12.08 -0.78 -6.93
N ALA A 66 12.32 -2.08 -7.14
CA ALA A 66 13.64 -2.67 -6.88
C ALA A 66 14.74 -1.96 -7.69
N SER A 67 14.50 -1.71 -8.98
CA SER A 67 15.45 -0.98 -9.84
C SER A 67 15.69 0.46 -9.38
N MET A 68 14.64 1.17 -8.94
CA MET A 68 14.75 2.52 -8.36
C MET A 68 15.60 2.52 -7.08
N ILE A 69 15.32 1.58 -6.16
CA ILE A 69 16.06 1.46 -4.91
C ILE A 69 17.54 1.20 -5.19
N ARG A 70 17.85 0.21 -6.03
CA ARG A 70 19.24 -0.12 -6.40
C ARG A 70 19.98 1.05 -7.05
N SER A 71 19.30 1.76 -7.94
CA SER A 71 19.93 2.79 -8.79
C SER A 71 20.05 4.15 -8.11
N SER A 72 19.09 4.49 -7.25
CA SER A 72 18.97 5.82 -6.64
C SER A 72 19.23 5.83 -5.14
N LYS A 73 19.24 4.67 -4.48
CA LYS A 73 19.53 4.51 -3.05
C LYS A 73 18.75 5.53 -2.20
N PRO A 74 17.41 5.54 -2.26
CA PRO A 74 16.61 6.46 -1.46
C PRO A 74 16.89 6.26 0.03
N LYS A 75 16.81 7.35 0.80
CA LYS A 75 17.07 7.32 2.24
C LYS A 75 16.02 6.50 2.99
N SER A 76 14.76 6.60 2.57
CA SER A 76 13.65 5.83 3.12
C SER A 76 12.49 5.79 2.13
N ILE A 77 11.67 4.74 2.20
CA ILE A 77 10.43 4.63 1.44
C ILE A 77 9.24 4.49 2.39
N THR A 78 8.30 5.44 2.32
CA THR A 78 7.00 5.30 2.96
C THR A 78 5.99 4.92 1.89
N VAL A 79 5.31 3.78 2.05
CA VAL A 79 4.22 3.37 1.15
C VAL A 79 2.88 3.52 1.81
N VAL A 80 1.96 4.24 1.16
CA VAL A 80 0.62 4.52 1.69
C VAL A 80 -0.43 4.16 0.65
N THR A 81 -1.35 3.27 1.02
CA THR A 81 -2.41 2.81 0.10
C THR A 81 -3.80 2.95 0.69
N ILE A 82 -4.83 2.94 -0.16
CA ILE A 82 -6.22 2.83 0.32
C ILE A 82 -6.45 1.41 0.85
N ASP A 83 -7.02 1.30 2.05
CA ASP A 83 -7.35 0.01 2.63
C ASP A 83 -8.59 -0.61 1.97
N GLY A 84 -8.70 -1.94 1.99
CA GLY A 84 -9.82 -2.68 1.38
C GLY A 84 -9.84 -2.73 -0.15
N SER A 85 -8.98 -1.97 -0.84
CA SER A 85 -8.82 -2.06 -2.29
C SER A 85 -7.90 -3.25 -2.66
N PRO A 86 -8.38 -4.24 -3.44
CA PRO A 86 -7.61 -5.46 -3.70
C PRO A 86 -6.35 -5.21 -4.53
N HIS A 87 -6.38 -4.22 -5.43
CA HIS A 87 -5.24 -3.86 -6.28
C HIS A 87 -4.18 -3.06 -5.52
N CYS A 88 -4.59 -2.20 -4.57
CA CYS A 88 -3.67 -1.41 -3.75
C CYS A 88 -2.71 -2.28 -2.93
N PHE A 89 -3.14 -3.48 -2.54
CA PHE A 89 -2.28 -4.47 -1.88
C PHE A 89 -1.00 -4.79 -2.67
N ALA A 90 -1.09 -4.86 -4.01
CA ALA A 90 0.06 -5.20 -4.85
C ALA A 90 1.20 -4.17 -4.72
N LEU A 91 0.87 -2.90 -4.44
CA LEU A 91 1.88 -1.85 -4.24
C LEU A 91 2.61 -2.02 -2.89
N GLN A 92 1.87 -2.39 -1.84
CA GLN A 92 2.45 -2.75 -0.54
C GLN A 92 3.41 -3.94 -0.68
N ALA A 93 2.95 -4.98 -1.37
CA ALA A 93 3.74 -6.17 -1.65
C ALA A 93 4.98 -5.86 -2.50
N ALA A 94 4.89 -4.98 -3.51
CA ALA A 94 6.02 -4.60 -4.36
C ALA A 94 7.16 -3.91 -3.59
N VAL A 95 6.84 -2.99 -2.66
CA VAL A 95 7.85 -2.36 -1.81
C VAL A 95 8.44 -3.37 -0.81
N ASN A 96 7.61 -4.30 -0.31
CA ASN A 96 8.05 -5.35 0.60
C ASN A 96 9.00 -6.35 -0.09
N GLU A 97 8.68 -6.73 -1.32
CA GLU A 97 9.42 -7.70 -2.14
C GLU A 97 10.71 -7.12 -2.73
N ALA A 98 10.89 -5.81 -2.72
CA ALA A 98 12.14 -5.19 -3.13
C ALA A 98 13.35 -5.73 -2.33
N GLU A 99 13.22 -6.02 -1.03
CA GLU A 99 14.29 -6.65 -0.25
C GLU A 99 14.68 -8.02 -0.79
N TYR A 100 13.68 -8.82 -1.18
CA TYR A 100 13.92 -10.15 -1.75
C TYR A 100 14.62 -10.05 -3.11
N ILE A 101 14.17 -9.13 -3.97
CA ILE A 101 14.75 -8.91 -5.30
C ILE A 101 16.19 -8.38 -5.20
N LEU A 102 16.46 -7.52 -4.24
CA LEU A 102 17.76 -6.87 -4.09
C LEU A 102 18.76 -7.68 -3.26
N GLY A 103 18.27 -8.55 -2.37
CA GLY A 103 19.11 -9.27 -1.42
C GLY A 103 19.68 -8.39 -0.31
N GLU A 104 19.11 -7.22 -0.06
CA GLU A 104 19.54 -6.28 0.98
C GLU A 104 18.35 -5.64 1.70
N LYS A 105 18.59 -5.17 2.93
CA LYS A 105 17.54 -4.52 3.75
C LYS A 105 17.17 -3.16 3.17
N VAL A 106 15.87 -2.86 3.11
CA VAL A 106 15.34 -1.59 2.62
C VAL A 106 14.69 -0.83 3.77
N GLU A 107 15.13 0.40 4.03
CA GLU A 107 14.50 1.28 5.03
C GLU A 107 13.11 1.72 4.54
N ARG A 108 12.06 1.13 5.12
CA ARG A 108 10.68 1.39 4.69
C ARG A 108 9.66 1.35 5.80
N LYS A 109 8.55 2.06 5.56
CA LYS A 109 7.33 2.02 6.38
C LYS A 109 6.12 1.78 5.50
N HIS A 110 5.14 1.06 6.03
CA HIS A 110 3.90 0.76 5.32
C HIS A 110 2.72 1.30 6.10
N TYR A 111 1.82 2.00 5.41
CA TYR A 111 0.58 2.49 5.96
C TYR A 111 -0.59 2.19 5.02
N VAL A 112 -1.76 2.03 5.61
CA VAL A 112 -3.03 2.01 4.87
C VAL A 112 -3.93 3.12 5.38
N VAL A 113 -4.78 3.63 4.49
CA VAL A 113 -5.80 4.63 4.81
C VAL A 113 -7.15 3.94 4.92
N VAL A 114 -7.66 3.85 6.14
CA VAL A 114 -8.94 3.22 6.48
C VAL A 114 -10.05 4.27 6.43
N ASP A 115 -11.13 3.97 5.70
CA ASP A 115 -12.33 4.82 5.54
C ASP A 115 -12.04 6.29 5.17
N ALA A 116 -10.96 6.53 4.42
CA ALA A 116 -10.48 7.86 4.04
C ALA A 116 -10.13 8.80 5.23
N ARG A 117 -10.02 8.27 6.44
CA ARG A 117 -9.94 9.06 7.69
C ARG A 117 -8.72 8.74 8.54
N GLU A 118 -8.37 7.46 8.64
CA GLU A 118 -7.36 6.99 9.57
C GLU A 118 -6.15 6.44 8.81
N LEU A 119 -4.96 6.80 9.26
CA LEU A 119 -3.70 6.27 8.75
C LEU A 119 -3.20 5.20 9.73
N VAL A 120 -3.21 3.94 9.31
CA VAL A 120 -2.82 2.79 10.16
C VAL A 120 -1.50 2.23 9.67
N GLU A 121 -0.55 2.04 10.59
CA GLU A 121 0.74 1.39 10.26
C GLU A 121 0.56 -0.12 10.13
N VAL A 122 1.16 -0.69 9.08
CA VAL A 122 1.13 -2.12 8.81
C VAL A 122 2.56 -2.67 8.83
N LYS A 123 2.80 -3.73 9.59
CA LYS A 123 4.14 -4.35 9.61
C LYS A 123 4.40 -5.15 8.32
N PRO A 124 5.66 -5.25 7.84
CA PRO A 124 6.02 -6.05 6.68
C PRO A 124 5.52 -7.50 6.72
N GLU A 125 5.45 -8.11 7.90
CA GLU A 125 4.96 -9.48 8.13
C GLU A 125 3.48 -9.61 7.81
N VAL A 126 2.66 -8.60 8.12
CA VAL A 126 1.22 -8.61 7.80
C VAL A 126 1.01 -8.69 6.29
N ILE A 127 1.79 -7.91 5.53
CA ILE A 127 1.74 -7.92 4.07
C ILE A 127 2.18 -9.28 3.51
N ARG A 128 3.20 -9.91 4.12
CA ARG A 128 3.62 -11.27 3.74
C ARG A 128 2.50 -12.26 4.01
N VAL A 129 1.96 -12.29 5.22
CA VAL A 129 0.87 -13.21 5.62
C VAL A 129 -0.37 -13.05 4.75
N ALA A 130 -0.74 -11.82 4.38
CA ALA A 130 -1.89 -11.54 3.52
C ALA A 130 -1.80 -12.23 2.14
N ARG A 131 -0.59 -12.56 1.65
CA ARG A 131 -0.40 -13.35 0.41
C ARG A 131 -0.74 -14.83 0.58
N TYR A 132 -0.70 -15.34 1.80
CA TYR A 132 -0.89 -16.75 2.12
C TYR A 132 -2.28 -16.95 2.74
N LEU A 133 -3.29 -17.10 1.88
CA LEU A 133 -4.68 -17.28 2.32
C LEU A 133 -4.87 -18.48 3.26
N SER A 134 -4.03 -19.52 3.16
CA SER A 134 -4.03 -20.64 4.10
C SER A 134 -3.65 -20.24 5.53
N LEU A 135 -2.80 -19.22 5.70
CA LEU A 135 -2.46 -18.65 7.01
C LEU A 135 -3.52 -17.65 7.46
N VAL A 136 -4.02 -16.81 6.55
CA VAL A 136 -5.14 -15.90 6.85
C VAL A 136 -6.36 -16.69 7.32
N ALA A 137 -6.67 -17.83 6.68
CA ALA A 137 -7.76 -18.70 7.10
C ALA A 137 -7.58 -19.25 8.52
N LYS A 138 -6.34 -19.56 8.94
CA LYS A 138 -6.04 -19.95 10.33
C LYS A 138 -6.33 -18.81 11.30
N ILE A 139 -5.96 -17.58 10.93
CA ILE A 139 -6.22 -16.39 11.74
C ILE A 139 -7.73 -16.17 11.88
N VAL A 140 -8.49 -16.16 10.77
CA VAL A 140 -9.95 -15.98 10.81
C VAL A 140 -10.64 -17.08 11.61
N LYS A 141 -10.17 -18.34 11.52
CA LYS A 141 -10.69 -19.45 12.32
C LYS A 141 -10.43 -19.26 13.83
N ASN A 142 -9.24 -18.79 14.19
CA ASN A 142 -8.83 -18.65 15.59
C ASN A 142 -9.34 -17.34 16.24
N TYR A 143 -9.67 -16.33 15.43
CA TYR A 143 -10.14 -15.01 15.85
C TYR A 143 -11.38 -14.60 15.03
N PRO A 144 -12.52 -15.30 15.18
CA PRO A 144 -13.72 -15.06 14.38
C PRO A 144 -14.33 -13.67 14.57
N GLU A 145 -14.04 -12.99 15.69
CA GLU A 145 -14.47 -11.62 15.98
C GLU A 145 -14.00 -10.60 14.93
N ILE A 146 -12.93 -10.91 14.19
CA ILE A 146 -12.45 -10.06 13.09
C ILE A 146 -13.50 -9.90 11.98
N LEU A 147 -14.43 -10.85 11.84
CA LEU A 147 -15.51 -10.76 10.85
C LEU A 147 -16.54 -9.68 11.25
N GLU A 148 -16.78 -9.49 12.55
CA GLU A 148 -17.64 -8.40 13.04
C GLU A 148 -16.97 -7.03 12.86
N GLU A 149 -15.64 -6.95 12.93
CA GLU A 149 -14.90 -5.75 12.54
C GLU A 149 -14.95 -5.53 11.03
N LEU A 150 -14.68 -6.56 10.22
CA LEU A 150 -14.73 -6.51 8.75
C LEU A 150 -16.09 -5.99 8.26
N LYS A 151 -17.18 -6.35 8.93
CA LYS A 151 -18.53 -5.88 8.64
C LYS A 151 -18.70 -4.36 8.74
N ARG A 152 -17.92 -3.69 9.59
CA ARG A 152 -17.95 -2.22 9.71
C ARG A 152 -17.42 -1.55 8.45
N TYR A 153 -16.40 -2.16 7.85
CA TYR A 153 -15.66 -1.59 6.71
C TYR A 153 -16.14 -2.12 5.35
N SER A 154 -16.49 -3.40 5.23
CA SER A 154 -16.82 -4.05 3.97
C SER A 154 -18.33 -4.12 3.71
N LEU A 155 -18.77 -3.41 2.67
CA LEU A 155 -20.13 -3.54 2.12
C LEU A 155 -20.36 -4.91 1.48
N GLU A 156 -19.33 -5.46 0.83
CA GLU A 156 -19.36 -6.78 0.20
C GLU A 156 -19.60 -7.87 1.25
N HIS A 157 -18.85 -7.84 2.36
CA HIS A 157 -19.00 -8.81 3.44
C HIS A 157 -20.40 -8.74 4.08
N ARG A 158 -20.91 -7.53 4.33
CA ARG A 158 -22.28 -7.32 4.82
C ARG A 158 -23.33 -7.92 3.89
N GLN A 159 -23.12 -7.84 2.58
CA GLN A 159 -24.02 -8.42 1.61
C GLN A 159 -23.92 -9.95 1.60
N ALA A 160 -22.71 -10.52 1.66
CA ALA A 160 -22.48 -11.95 1.74
C ALA A 160 -23.19 -12.57 2.97
N GLU A 161 -23.05 -11.96 4.15
CA GLU A 161 -23.77 -12.41 5.36
C GLU A 161 -25.29 -12.42 5.20
N ARG A 162 -25.85 -11.38 4.57
CA ARG A 162 -27.30 -11.26 4.33
C ARG A 162 -27.81 -12.36 3.40
N LEU A 163 -27.05 -12.70 2.35
CA LEU A 163 -27.40 -13.76 1.42
C LEU A 163 -27.36 -15.14 2.11
N SER A 164 -26.30 -15.44 2.86
CA SER A 164 -26.18 -16.71 3.59
C SER A 164 -27.24 -16.92 4.67
N LYS A 165 -27.83 -15.85 5.21
CA LYS A 165 -28.97 -15.95 6.14
C LYS A 165 -30.29 -16.25 5.41
N ARG A 166 -30.47 -15.74 4.19
CA ARG A 166 -31.67 -15.99 3.37
C ARG A 166 -31.73 -17.42 2.85
N GLU A 167 -30.58 -18.04 2.56
CA GLU A 167 -30.50 -19.45 2.13
C GLU A 167 -30.83 -20.45 3.25
N LYS A 168 -30.83 -19.99 4.51
CA LYS A 168 -31.12 -20.81 5.70
C LYS A 168 -32.57 -20.69 6.20
N VAL A 169 -33.39 -19.87 5.52
CA VAL A 169 -34.82 -19.64 5.81
C VAL A 169 -35.63 -20.24 4.68
#